data_AF-A0A4Q3LUC7-F1
#
_entry.id   AF-A0A4Q3LUC7-F1
#
_cell.length_a   1.000
_cell.length_b   1.000
_cell.length_c   1.000
_cell.angle_alpha   90.00
_cell.angle_beta   90.00
_cell.angle_gamma   90.00
#
_symmetry.space_group_name_H-M   'P 1'
#
loop_
_entity.id
_entity.type
_entity.pdbx_description
1 polymer ?
#
loop_
_entity_poly.entity_id
_entity_poly.type
_entity_poly.pdbx_seq_one_letter_code
_entity_poly.pdbx_strand_id
1 'polypeptide(L)'
;MLPGVVCVGLGPGDPDLMSVKADRLVRGARHVAFFRKKGRPGKARQLVAGLLAPGTAEYPMEYPVTTELPVDSPDYVGQLAAFYDDWCVRLETLARTEQVVVLCEGDPFLYGSFMHLYTRLRERAAVRLEVVPGIPGMVGCWHATGEPITWG
;
A
#
# COMPACT_ATOMS: atom_id res chain seq x y z
N MET A 1 1.53 1.69 19.72
CA MET A 1 1.48 2.40 18.43
C MET A 1 0.25 3.30 18.44
N LEU A 2 0.30 4.46 17.79
CA LEU A 2 -0.81 5.42 17.80
C LEU A 2 -1.87 5.02 16.76
N PRO A 3 -3.18 5.15 17.07
CA PRO A 3 -4.24 4.92 16.09
C PRO A 3 -4.08 5.81 14.85
N GLY A 4 -4.47 5.28 13.69
CA GLY A 4 -4.31 5.96 12.41
C GLY A 4 -3.99 5.00 11.27
N VAL A 5 -3.92 5.56 10.07
CA VAL A 5 -3.51 4.83 8.86
C VAL A 5 -2.07 5.21 8.54
N VAL A 6 -1.20 4.22 8.37
CA VAL A 6 0.17 4.41 7.88
C VAL A 6 0.38 3.59 6.62
N CYS A 7 0.68 4.25 5.50
CA CYS A 7 1.09 3.54 4.29
C CYS A 7 2.61 3.39 4.28
N VAL A 8 3.08 2.18 4.01
CA VAL A 8 4.49 1.82 4.08
C VAL A 8 4.96 1.36 2.71
N GLY A 9 5.89 2.12 2.12
CA GLY A 9 6.68 1.71 0.98
C GLY A 9 7.62 0.57 1.34
N LEU A 10 7.48 -0.54 0.65
CA LEU A 10 8.23 -1.78 0.90
C LEU A 10 9.50 -1.90 0.07
N GLY A 11 9.77 -0.96 -0.82
CA GLY A 11 10.91 -1.05 -1.72
C GLY A 11 10.62 -1.89 -2.98
N PRO A 12 11.66 -2.16 -3.79
CA PRO A 12 11.49 -2.59 -5.18
C PRO A 12 11.26 -4.09 -5.37
N GLY A 13 11.21 -4.89 -4.29
CA GLY A 13 10.94 -6.32 -4.35
C GLY A 13 11.74 -7.15 -3.35
N ASP A 14 13.03 -6.83 -3.19
CA ASP A 14 13.91 -7.47 -2.21
C ASP A 14 13.59 -6.96 -0.79
N PRO A 15 13.22 -7.84 0.17
CA PRO A 15 12.96 -7.44 1.54
C PRO A 15 14.12 -6.73 2.24
N ASP A 16 15.37 -7.02 1.85
CA ASP A 16 16.56 -6.38 2.43
C ASP A 16 16.72 -4.92 2.00
N LEU A 17 15.96 -4.48 1.00
CA LEU A 17 15.89 -3.09 0.54
C LEU A 17 14.78 -2.28 1.25
N MET A 18 14.07 -2.87 2.23
CA MET A 18 13.16 -2.11 3.08
C MET A 18 13.92 -1.12 3.95
N SER A 19 13.37 0.08 4.10
CA SER A 19 13.90 1.02 5.09
C SER A 19 13.69 0.49 6.51
N VAL A 20 14.57 0.84 7.44
CA VAL A 20 14.47 0.46 8.86
C VAL A 20 13.10 0.86 9.47
N LYS A 21 12.54 1.99 9.04
CA LYS A 21 11.21 2.43 9.50
C LYS A 21 10.10 1.53 8.95
N ALA A 22 10.19 1.13 7.68
CA ALA A 22 9.22 0.23 7.05
C ALA A 22 9.22 -1.14 7.71
N ASP A 23 10.39 -1.77 7.86
CA ASP A 23 10.54 -3.08 8.51
C ASP A 23 9.95 -3.07 9.94
N ARG A 24 10.31 -2.07 10.75
CA ARG A 24 9.79 -1.94 12.12
C ARG A 24 8.26 -1.83 12.17
N LEU A 25 7.65 -1.08 11.25
CA LEU A 25 6.20 -0.93 11.19
C LEU A 25 5.52 -2.21 10.75
N VAL A 26 6.05 -2.88 9.72
CA VAL A 26 5.52 -4.15 9.20
C VAL A 26 5.56 -5.23 10.27
N ARG A 27 6.70 -5.43 10.94
CA ARG A 27 6.85 -6.43 12.01
C ARG A 27 6.03 -6.11 13.26
N GLY A 28 5.81 -4.83 13.54
CA GLY A 28 4.99 -4.38 14.66
C GLY A 28 3.48 -4.40 14.37
N ALA A 29 3.07 -4.58 13.11
CA ALA A 29 1.70 -4.38 12.68
C ALA A 29 0.75 -5.44 13.26
N ARG A 30 -0.32 -4.96 13.90
CA ARG A 30 -1.47 -5.81 14.30
C ARG A 30 -2.56 -5.85 13.24
N HIS A 31 -2.69 -4.79 12.44
CA HIS A 31 -3.65 -4.67 11.36
C HIS A 31 -2.93 -4.28 10.08
N VAL A 32 -3.06 -5.10 9.05
CA VAL A 32 -2.37 -4.93 7.76
C VAL A 32 -3.38 -4.96 6.62
N ALA A 33 -3.44 -3.88 5.83
CA ALA A 33 -4.23 -3.82 4.62
C ALA A 33 -3.35 -3.82 3.37
N PHE A 34 -3.78 -4.49 2.30
CA PHE A 34 -2.99 -4.57 1.08
C PHE A 34 -3.88 -4.79 -0.15
N PHE A 35 -3.48 -4.22 -1.28
CA PHE A 35 -4.17 -4.39 -2.54
C PHE A 35 -3.87 -5.75 -3.18
N ARG A 36 -4.89 -6.37 -3.81
CA ARG A 36 -4.70 -7.57 -4.62
C ARG A 36 -5.74 -7.69 -5.74
N LYS A 37 -5.37 -8.41 -6.81
CA LYS A 37 -6.37 -8.97 -7.73
C LYS A 37 -7.09 -10.13 -7.03
N LYS A 38 -8.40 -10.23 -7.20
CA LYS A 38 -9.20 -11.34 -6.66
C LYS A 38 -8.59 -12.70 -7.03
N GLY A 39 -8.46 -13.58 -6.04
CA GLY A 39 -7.85 -14.90 -6.20
C GLY A 39 -6.32 -14.92 -6.34
N ARG A 40 -5.64 -13.77 -6.20
CA ARG A 40 -4.18 -13.67 -6.16
C ARG A 40 -3.73 -13.20 -4.78
N PRO A 41 -2.52 -13.59 -4.32
CA PRO A 41 -2.04 -13.23 -2.98
C PRO A 41 -1.73 -11.73 -2.80
N GLY A 42 -1.39 -11.01 -3.89
CA GLY A 42 -0.94 -9.61 -3.85
C GLY A 42 0.56 -9.50 -3.58
N LYS A 43 1.28 -8.69 -4.37
CA LYS A 43 2.74 -8.60 -4.35
C LYS A 43 3.28 -8.04 -3.03
N ALA A 44 2.72 -6.93 -2.56
CA ALA A 44 3.09 -6.32 -1.29
C ALA A 44 2.93 -7.30 -0.11
N ARG A 45 1.88 -8.13 -0.12
CA ARG A 45 1.68 -9.16 0.91
C ARG A 45 2.68 -10.30 0.83
N GLN A 46 3.05 -10.73 -0.38
CA GLN A 46 4.08 -11.76 -0.57
C GLN A 46 5.45 -11.28 -0.07
N LEU A 47 5.80 -10.02 -0.32
CA LEU A 47 7.10 -9.44 0.08
C LEU A 47 7.30 -9.45 1.60
N VAL A 48 6.23 -9.25 2.37
CA VAL A 48 6.27 -9.29 3.84
C VAL A 48 5.95 -10.66 4.44
N ALA A 49 5.93 -11.72 3.62
CA ALA A 49 5.71 -13.07 4.12
C ALA A 49 6.80 -13.47 5.13
N GLY A 50 6.38 -13.96 6.30
CA GLY A 50 7.30 -14.29 7.41
C GLY A 50 7.78 -13.09 8.23
N LEU A 51 7.41 -11.85 7.86
CA LEU A 51 7.73 -10.65 8.63
C LEU A 51 6.60 -10.24 9.58
N LEU A 52 5.35 -10.56 9.23
CA LEU A 52 4.19 -10.24 10.04
C LEU A 52 4.19 -11.05 11.34
N ALA A 53 3.78 -10.41 12.43
CA ALA A 53 3.64 -11.06 13.72
C ALA A 53 2.54 -12.13 13.69
N PRO A 54 2.63 -13.19 14.50
CA PRO A 54 1.53 -14.12 14.68
C PRO A 54 0.26 -13.39 15.15
N GLY A 55 -0.87 -13.68 14.51
CA GLY A 55 -2.16 -13.07 14.85
C GLY A 55 -2.41 -11.68 14.24
N THR A 56 -1.54 -11.18 13.35
CA THR A 56 -1.83 -9.98 12.57
C THR A 56 -3.13 -10.16 11.77
N ALA A 57 -4.08 -9.23 11.95
CA ALA A 57 -5.30 -9.17 11.16
C ALA A 57 -4.99 -8.63 9.77
N GLU A 58 -5.43 -9.36 8.75
CA GLU A 58 -5.15 -9.06 7.34
C GLU A 58 -6.41 -8.62 6.59
N TYR A 59 -6.31 -7.50 5.88
CA TYR A 59 -7.40 -6.86 5.13
C TYR A 59 -7.07 -6.80 3.63
N PRO A 60 -7.39 -7.84 2.86
CA PRO A 60 -7.17 -7.83 1.42
C PRO A 60 -8.15 -6.89 0.72
N MET A 61 -7.62 -5.83 0.12
CA MET A 61 -8.36 -4.89 -0.72
C MET A 61 -8.42 -5.43 -2.15
N GLU A 62 -9.45 -6.21 -2.43
CA GLU A 62 -9.66 -6.85 -3.74
C GLU A 62 -10.20 -5.85 -4.76
N TYR A 63 -9.44 -5.60 -5.83
CA TYR A 63 -9.94 -4.75 -6.91
C TYR A 63 -11.22 -5.34 -7.54
N PRO A 64 -12.25 -4.50 -7.76
CA PRO A 64 -13.49 -4.94 -8.39
C PRO A 64 -13.27 -5.26 -9.88
N VAL A 65 -12.34 -4.55 -10.51
CA VAL A 65 -11.93 -4.71 -11.90
C VAL A 65 -10.44 -4.43 -12.01
N THR A 66 -9.76 -5.09 -12.94
CA THR A 66 -8.34 -4.89 -13.24
C THR A 66 -8.11 -4.61 -14.72
N THR A 67 -8.46 -5.56 -15.59
CA THR A 67 -8.26 -5.49 -17.05
C THR A 67 -9.52 -5.92 -17.82
N GLU A 68 -10.59 -6.26 -17.10
CA GLU A 68 -11.80 -6.83 -17.65
C GLU A 68 -12.67 -5.75 -18.36
N LEU A 69 -12.44 -4.47 -18.10
CA LEU A 69 -13.09 -3.33 -18.74
C LEU A 69 -12.05 -2.33 -19.28
N PRO A 70 -12.38 -1.54 -20.32
CA PRO A 70 -11.55 -0.41 -20.74
C PRO A 70 -11.37 0.60 -19.60
N VAL A 71 -10.14 1.07 -19.41
CA VAL A 71 -9.74 1.93 -18.26
C VAL A 71 -10.44 3.29 -18.23
N ASP A 72 -10.90 3.76 -19.38
CA ASP A 72 -11.61 5.02 -19.60
C ASP A 72 -13.14 4.84 -19.65
N SER A 73 -13.62 3.59 -19.52
CA SER A 73 -15.06 3.33 -19.51
C SER A 73 -15.71 3.89 -18.22
N PRO A 74 -16.92 4.46 -18.31
CA PRO A 74 -17.65 4.93 -17.13
C PRO A 74 -17.82 3.85 -16.05
N ASP A 75 -18.03 2.60 -16.46
CA ASP A 75 -18.19 1.46 -15.55
C ASP A 75 -16.90 1.12 -14.80
N TYR A 76 -15.74 1.14 -15.46
CA TYR A 76 -14.46 0.94 -14.81
C TYR A 76 -14.18 2.03 -13.77
N VAL A 77 -14.38 3.29 -14.16
CA VAL A 77 -14.18 4.45 -13.29
C VAL A 77 -15.12 4.40 -12.08
N GLY A 78 -16.41 4.11 -12.31
CA GLY A 78 -17.41 4.03 -11.26
C GLY A 78 -17.13 2.91 -10.25
N GLN A 79 -16.77 1.72 -10.73
CA GLN A 79 -16.45 0.59 -9.85
C GLN A 79 -15.20 0.85 -8.99
N LEU A 80 -14.14 1.41 -9.58
CA LEU A 80 -12.95 1.76 -8.81
C LEU A 80 -13.21 2.88 -7.81
N ALA A 81 -13.98 3.90 -8.19
CA ALA A 81 -14.34 4.99 -7.28
C ALA A 81 -15.08 4.46 -6.04
N ALA A 82 -16.13 3.65 -6.26
CA ALA A 82 -16.88 3.02 -5.18
C ALA A 82 -16.00 2.14 -4.28
N PHE A 83 -15.11 1.34 -4.87
CA PHE A 83 -14.14 0.53 -4.13
C PHE A 83 -13.25 1.37 -3.20
N TYR A 84 -12.71 2.48 -3.70
CA TYR A 84 -11.88 3.36 -2.87
C TYR A 84 -12.69 4.05 -1.77
N ASP A 85 -13.91 4.49 -2.07
CA ASP A 85 -14.78 5.14 -1.08
C ASP A 85 -15.16 4.18 0.06
N ASP A 86 -15.50 2.93 -0.28
CA ASP A 86 -15.79 1.87 0.68
C ASP A 86 -14.58 1.57 1.59
N TRP A 87 -13.39 1.47 1.00
CA TRP A 87 -12.17 1.22 1.78
C TRP A 87 -11.77 2.42 2.63
N CYS A 88 -12.00 3.65 2.20
CA CYS A 88 -11.82 4.82 3.05
C CYS A 88 -12.67 4.72 4.32
N VAL A 89 -13.96 4.40 4.20
CA VAL A 89 -14.86 4.25 5.36
C VAL A 89 -14.40 3.14 6.31
N ARG A 90 -13.98 1.99 5.75
CA ARG A 90 -13.48 0.86 6.56
C ARG A 90 -12.20 1.23 7.30
N LEU A 91 -11.23 1.81 6.59
CA LEU A 91 -9.95 2.23 7.17
C LEU A 91 -10.16 3.30 8.24
N GLU A 92 -11.01 4.29 8.02
CA GLU A 92 -11.35 5.29 9.03
C GLU A 92 -11.93 4.65 10.28
N THR A 93 -12.90 3.75 10.13
CA THR A 93 -13.53 3.06 11.26
C THR A 93 -12.50 2.30 12.09
N LEU A 94 -11.64 1.51 11.44
CA LEU A 94 -10.55 0.78 12.10
C LEU A 94 -9.54 1.74 12.76
N ALA A 95 -9.15 2.79 12.05
CA ALA A 95 -8.09 3.71 12.45
C ALA A 95 -8.48 4.67 13.59
N ARG A 96 -9.75 4.68 14.02
CA ARG A 96 -10.19 5.41 15.22
C ARG A 96 -9.58 4.85 16.50
N THR A 97 -9.36 3.54 16.56
CA THR A 97 -8.83 2.86 17.75
C THR A 97 -7.54 2.08 17.46
N GLU A 98 -7.31 1.69 16.22
CA GLU A 98 -6.17 0.87 15.83
C GLU A 98 -5.20 1.60 14.91
N GLN A 99 -3.97 1.12 14.86
CA GLN A 99 -3.05 1.49 13.79
C GLN A 99 -3.19 0.48 12.65
N VAL A 100 -3.54 0.95 11.46
CA VAL A 100 -3.62 0.14 10.24
C VAL A 100 -2.43 0.42 9.34
N VAL A 101 -1.61 -0.60 9.10
CA VAL A 101 -0.48 -0.53 8.17
C VAL A 101 -0.96 -0.92 6.77
N VAL A 102 -0.95 0.01 5.83
CA VAL A 102 -1.24 -0.25 4.42
C VAL A 102 0.06 -0.56 3.69
N LEU A 103 0.17 -1.74 3.12
CA LEU A 103 1.37 -2.16 2.38
C LEU A 103 1.36 -1.60 0.96
N CYS A 104 2.50 -1.03 0.54
CA CYS A 104 2.71 -0.56 -0.82
C CYS A 104 4.05 -1.09 -1.36
N GLU A 105 4.02 -1.78 -2.50
CA GLU A 105 5.24 -2.10 -3.25
C GLU A 105 5.86 -0.80 -3.79
N GLY A 106 7.19 -0.72 -3.82
CA GLY A 106 7.91 0.48 -4.22
C GLY A 106 7.68 1.64 -3.25
N ASP A 107 7.33 2.81 -3.81
CA ASP A 107 7.03 4.03 -3.06
C ASP A 107 5.53 4.36 -3.12
N PRO A 108 4.88 4.72 -1.99
CA PRO A 108 3.45 5.04 -1.97
C PRO A 108 3.02 6.20 -2.87
N PHE A 109 3.93 7.11 -3.23
CA PHE A 109 3.65 8.29 -4.04
C PHE A 109 4.20 8.23 -5.47
N LEU A 110 4.75 7.08 -5.91
CA LEU A 110 5.12 6.86 -7.30
C LEU A 110 4.31 5.72 -7.91
N TYR A 111 3.23 6.06 -8.63
CA TYR A 111 2.27 5.11 -9.23
C TYR A 111 1.62 4.13 -8.22
N GLY A 112 1.61 4.48 -6.93
CA GLY A 112 1.04 3.65 -5.87
C GLY A 112 -0.48 3.75 -5.80
N SER A 113 -1.18 2.61 -5.69
CA SER A 113 -2.65 2.60 -5.55
C SER A 113 -3.15 3.27 -4.26
N PHE A 114 -2.28 3.39 -3.25
CA PHE A 114 -2.60 4.11 -2.03
C PHE A 114 -2.86 5.61 -2.28
N MET A 115 -2.35 6.21 -3.37
CA MET A 115 -2.57 7.63 -3.67
C MET A 115 -4.07 7.98 -3.70
N HIS A 116 -4.92 7.09 -4.21
CA HIS A 116 -6.37 7.27 -4.24
C HIS A 116 -7.02 7.25 -2.85
N LEU A 117 -6.52 6.43 -1.93
CA LEU A 117 -6.96 6.42 -0.53
C LEU A 117 -6.40 7.63 0.22
N TYR A 118 -5.14 8.00 -0.03
CA TYR A 118 -4.47 9.10 0.62
C TYR A 118 -5.18 10.43 0.40
N THR A 119 -5.53 10.76 -0.85
CA THR A 119 -6.23 12.02 -1.16
C THR A 119 -7.58 12.09 -0.44
N ARG A 120 -8.38 11.02 -0.55
CA ARG A 120 -9.71 10.91 0.09
C ARG A 120 -9.66 10.97 1.61
N LEU A 121 -8.79 10.17 2.24
CA LEU A 121 -8.64 10.14 3.70
C LEU A 121 -8.12 11.48 4.22
N ARG A 122 -7.20 12.12 3.49
CA ARG A 122 -6.66 13.44 3.85
C ARG A 122 -7.73 14.53 3.78
N GLU A 123 -8.56 14.52 2.74
CA GLU A 123 -9.68 15.45 2.60
C GLU A 123 -10.72 15.29 3.72
N ARG A 124 -11.00 14.05 4.11
CA ARG A 124 -11.91 13.73 5.22
C ARG A 124 -11.35 14.13 6.59
N ALA A 125 -10.03 14.12 6.75
CA ALA A 125 -9.31 14.54 7.96
C ALA A 125 -9.81 13.88 9.27
N ALA A 126 -10.39 12.68 9.17
CA ALA A 126 -11.05 12.01 10.29
C ALA A 126 -10.11 11.19 11.19
N VAL A 127 -8.94 10.81 10.66
CA VAL A 127 -7.94 9.97 11.34
C VAL A 127 -6.54 10.45 11.03
N ARG A 128 -5.56 10.09 11.88
CA ARG A 128 -4.15 10.33 11.60
C ARG A 128 -3.73 9.58 10.34
N LEU A 129 -3.00 10.27 9.45
CA LEU A 129 -2.41 9.72 8.23
C LEU A 129 -0.90 9.91 8.24
N GLU A 130 -0.18 8.86 7.87
CA GLU A 130 1.27 8.89 7.70
C GLU A 130 1.67 8.08 6.46
N VAL A 131 2.75 8.51 5.80
CA VAL A 131 3.33 7.81 4.66
C VAL A 131 4.82 7.62 4.92
N VAL A 132 5.28 6.38 4.79
CA VAL A 132 6.70 6.02 4.86
C VAL A 132 7.17 5.73 3.44
N PRO A 133 8.19 6.46 2.93
CA PRO A 133 8.67 6.26 1.59
C PRO A 133 9.34 4.89 1.43
N GLY A 134 9.38 4.41 0.20
CA GLY A 134 10.12 3.22 -0.19
C GLY A 134 11.00 3.48 -1.40
N ILE A 135 11.97 2.60 -1.65
CA ILE A 135 12.78 2.67 -2.87
C ILE A 135 11.87 2.31 -4.07
N PRO A 136 11.69 3.20 -5.06
CA PRO A 136 10.85 2.89 -6.21
C PRO A 136 11.37 1.72 -7.03
N GLY A 137 10.48 0.96 -7.66
CA GLY A 137 10.84 -0.19 -8.50
C GLY A 137 11.86 0.14 -9.59
N MET A 138 11.72 1.30 -10.24
CA MET A 138 12.67 1.75 -11.27
C MET A 138 14.09 1.93 -10.73
N VAL A 139 14.24 2.42 -9.49
CA VAL A 139 15.55 2.55 -8.84
C VAL A 139 16.16 1.17 -8.60
N GLY A 140 15.36 0.18 -8.19
CA GLY A 140 15.80 -1.20 -8.10
C GLY A 140 16.29 -1.75 -9.44
N CYS A 141 15.57 -1.49 -10.53
CA CYS A 141 15.99 -1.88 -11.88
C CYS A 141 17.32 -1.23 -12.28
N TRP A 142 17.51 0.07 -12.05
CA TRP A 142 18.77 0.76 -12.37
C TRP A 142 19.95 0.19 -11.58
N HIS A 143 19.77 -0.15 -10.31
CA HIS A 143 20.85 -0.77 -9.54
C HIS A 143 21.16 -2.19 -10.05
N ALA A 144 20.15 -2.92 -10.51
CA ALA A 144 20.34 -4.26 -11.09
C ALA A 144 21.13 -4.24 -12.40
N THR A 145 21.19 -3.12 -13.12
CA THR A 145 22.05 -2.99 -14.32
C THR A 145 23.51 -2.71 -13.98
N GLY A 146 23.82 -2.24 -12.76
CA GLY A 146 25.17 -1.80 -12.38
C GLY A 146 25.60 -0.49 -13.03
N GLU A 147 24.68 0.23 -13.68
CA GLU A 147 24.96 1.46 -14.42
C GLU A 147 24.29 2.68 -13.77
N PRO A 148 25.01 3.80 -13.59
CA PRO A 148 24.39 5.06 -13.19
C PRO A 148 23.42 5.57 -14.24
N ILE A 149 22.18 5.88 -13.85
CA ILE A 149 21.11 6.28 -14.78
C ILE A 149 21.20 7.76 -15.23
N THR A 150 21.79 8.62 -14.41
CA THR A 150 21.92 10.05 -14.70
C THR A 150 23.14 10.63 -14.00
N TRP A 151 23.69 11.70 -14.57
CA TRP A 151 24.78 12.52 -14.04
C TRP A 151 24.34 13.98 -14.04
N GLY A 152 24.87 14.78 -13.10
CA GLY A 152 24.59 16.21 -12.99
C GLY A 152 25.45 17.07 -13.91
#